data_AF-S8FFU3-F1
#
_entry.id   AF-S8FFU3-F1
#
_cell.length_a   1.000
_cell.length_b   1.000
_cell.length_c   1.000
_cell.angle_alpha   90.00
_cell.angle_beta   90.00
_cell.angle_gamma   90.00
#
_symmetry.space_group_name_H-M   'P 1'
#
loop_
_entity.id
_entity.type
_entity.pdbx_description
1 polymer ?
#
loop_
_entity_poly.entity_id
_entity_poly.type
_entity_poly.pdbx_seq_one_letter_code
_entity_poly.pdbx_strand_id
1 'polypeptide(L)' 'MIDELLKIAADENRPVEVRTDAVHTLGWYDISYRGADIAKTLGLIKTDDQKLNTELKRSLRRLQGIRDFLSRSLP' A
#
# COMPACT_ATOMS: atom_id res chain seq x y z
N MET A 1 -8.49 11.55 -0.90
CA MET A 1 -7.86 10.58 -1.83
C MET A 1 -7.13 9.43 -1.12
N ILE A 2 -6.02 9.63 -0.40
CA ILE A 2 -5.33 8.51 0.31
C ILE A 2 -6.29 7.73 1.22
N ASP A 3 -7.06 8.45 2.04
CA ASP A 3 -8.00 7.82 2.98
C ASP A 3 -9.12 7.05 2.29
N GLU A 4 -9.55 7.49 1.11
CA GLU A 4 -10.57 6.80 0.31
C GLU A 4 -9.99 5.53 -0.31
N LEU A 5 -8.77 5.58 -0.84
CA LEU A 5 -8.09 4.41 -1.38
C LEU A 5 -7.81 3.38 -0.28
N LEU A 6 -7.44 3.81 0.93
CA LEU A 6 -7.26 2.91 2.07
C LEU A 6 -8.58 2.23 2.47
N LYS A 7 -9.69 2.98 2.46
CA LYS A 7 -11.03 2.42 2.67
C LYS A 7 -11.36 1.38 1.60
N ILE A 8 -11.12 1.70 0.32
CA ILE A 8 -11.38 0.78 -0.81
C ILE A 8 -10.54 -0.49 -0.69
N ALA A 9 -9.25 -0.39 -0.38
CA ALA A 9 -8.36 -1.54 -0.24
C ALA A 9 -8.82 -2.51 0.88
N ALA A 10 -9.32 -1.96 1.99
CA ALA A 10 -9.76 -2.73 3.14
C ALA A 10 -11.22 -3.25 3.04
N ASP A 11 -12.01 -2.78 2.09
CA ASP A 11 -13.43 -3.13 1.96
C ASP A 11 -13.63 -4.50 1.32
N GLU A 12 -13.91 -5.52 2.12
CA GLU A 12 -14.12 -6.90 1.68
C GLU A 12 -15.38 -7.09 0.82
N ASN A 13 -16.30 -6.13 0.81
CA ASN A 13 -17.49 -6.18 -0.03
C ASN A 13 -17.24 -5.68 -1.46
N ARG A 14 -16.02 -5.20 -1.75
CA ARG A 14 -15.65 -4.76 -3.10
C ARG A 14 -15.01 -5.87 -3.92
N PRO A 15 -15.15 -5.83 -5.25
CA PRO A 15 -14.43 -6.73 -6.14
C PRO A 15 -12.92 -6.69 -5.85
N VAL A 16 -12.30 -7.86 -5.87
CA VAL A 16 -10.89 -7.99 -5.52
C VAL A 16 -9.97 -7.19 -6.45
N GLU A 17 -10.38 -7.00 -7.70
CA GLU A 17 -9.72 -6.17 -8.70
C GLU A 17 -9.69 -4.71 -8.25
N VAL A 18 -10.82 -4.17 -7.80
CA VAL A 18 -10.93 -2.79 -7.33
C VAL A 18 -10.07 -2.57 -6.08
N ARG A 19 -10.06 -3.54 -5.17
CA ARG A 19 -9.17 -3.51 -3.99
C ARG A 19 -7.71 -3.55 -4.40
N THR A 20 -7.37 -4.41 -5.36
CA THR A 20 -5.99 -4.57 -5.89
C THR A 20 -5.51 -3.29 -6.55
N ASP A 21 -6.36 -2.63 -7.34
CA ASP A 21 -6.03 -1.37 -8.00
C ASP A 21 -5.80 -0.25 -6.97
N ALA A 22 -6.62 -0.18 -5.92
CA ALA A 22 -6.40 0.77 -4.83
C ALA A 22 -5.08 0.53 -4.09
N VAL A 23 -4.73 -0.74 -3.80
CA VAL A 23 -3.42 -1.11 -3.22
C VAL A 23 -2.28 -0.71 -4.15
N HIS A 24 -2.40 -1.00 -5.46
CA HIS A 24 -1.41 -0.63 -6.46
C HIS A 24 -1.15 0.88 -6.47
N THR A 25 -2.23 1.67 -6.53
CA THR A 25 -2.16 3.13 -6.51
C THR A 25 -1.48 3.64 -5.23
N LEU A 26 -1.86 3.10 -4.06
CA LEU A 26 -1.24 3.47 -2.78
C LEU A 26 0.26 3.12 -2.70
N GLY A 27 0.71 2.07 -3.40
CA GLY A 27 2.11 1.70 -3.48
C GLY A 27 3.02 2.74 -4.15
N TRP A 28 2.45 3.72 -4.86
CA TRP A 28 3.17 4.83 -5.49
C TRP A 28 3.13 6.13 -4.67
N TYR A 29 2.58 6.11 -3.46
CA TYR A 29 2.65 7.24 -2.51
C TYR A 29 3.93 7.17 -1.65
N ASP A 30 5.02 6.71 -2.25
CA ASP A 30 6.32 6.51 -1.62
C ASP A 30 6.98 7.82 -1.16
N ILE A 31 6.83 8.89 -1.94
CA ILE A 31 7.30 10.25 -1.59
C ILE A 31 6.33 11.02 -0.67
N SER A 32 5.18 10.43 -0.33
CA SER A 32 4.21 11.06 0.56
C SER A 32 4.69 11.06 2.01
N TYR A 33 4.46 12.15 2.74
CA TYR A 33 4.69 12.21 4.19
C TYR A 33 3.89 11.14 4.97
N ARG A 34 2.84 10.59 4.35
CA ARG A 34 2.01 9.52 4.90
C ARG A 34 2.45 8.11 4.50
N GLY A 35 3.58 7.94 3.81
CA GLY A 35 4.03 6.62 3.33
C GLY A 35 4.13 5.56 4.44
N ALA A 36 4.57 5.96 5.64
CA ALA A 36 4.60 5.09 6.80
C ALA A 36 3.21 4.65 7.27
N ASP A 37 2.25 5.57 7.30
CA ASP A 37 0.86 5.26 7.68
C ASP A 37 0.19 4.36 6.65
N ILE A 38 0.40 4.63 5.36
CA ILE A 38 -0.10 3.80 4.27
C ILE A 38 0.45 2.38 4.40
N ALA A 39 1.76 2.22 4.58
CA ALA A 39 2.39 0.92 4.75
C ALA A 39 1.84 0.16 5.97
N LYS A 40 1.65 0.86 7.10
CA LYS A 40 1.06 0.28 8.31
C LYS A 40 -0.36 -0.23 8.03
N THR A 41 -1.21 0.58 7.41
CA THR A 41 -2.60 0.20 7.13
C THR A 41 -2.69 -0.93 6.10
N LEU A 42 -1.90 -0.89 5.02
CA LEU A 42 -1.85 -1.98 4.03
C LEU A 42 -1.37 -3.30 4.67
N GLY A 43 -0.42 -3.25 5.60
CA GLY A 43 0.09 -4.43 6.31
C GLY A 43 -0.93 -5.13 7.21
N LEU A 44 -2.03 -4.46 7.56
CA LEU A 44 -3.13 -5.04 8.35
C LEU A 44 -4.14 -5.80 7.50
N ILE A 45 -4.20 -5.57 6.19
CA ILE A 45 -5.15 -6.24 5.29
C ILE A 45 -4.80 -7.72 5.19
N LYS A 46 -5.76 -8.59 5.53
CA LYS A 46 -5.68 -10.04 5.34
C LYS A 46 -6.54 -10.45 4.15
N THR A 47 -6.08 -11.43 3.39
CA THR A 47 -6.78 -11.94 2.22
C THR A 47 -6.22 -13.30 1.85
N ASP A 48 -7.10 -14.19 1.40
CA ASP A 48 -6.73 -15.47 0.78
C ASP A 48 -6.55 -15.33 -0.74
N ASP A 49 -6.95 -14.19 -1.32
CA ASP A 49 -6.77 -13.93 -2.74
C ASP A 49 -5.29 -13.69 -3.08
N GLN A 50 -4.77 -14.53 -3.99
CA GLN A 50 -3.36 -14.54 -4.36
C GLN A 50 -2.94 -13.24 -5.07
N LYS A 51 -3.83 -12.65 -5.88
CA LYS A 51 -3.54 -11.44 -6.65
C LYS A 51 -3.41 -10.23 -5.73
N LEU A 52 -4.37 -10.03 -4.84
CA LEU A 52 -4.35 -8.96 -3.85
C LEU A 52 -3.16 -9.12 -2.89
N ASN A 53 -2.89 -10.33 -2.40
CA ASN A 53 -1.73 -10.59 -1.54
C ASN A 53 -0.39 -10.26 -2.24
N THR A 54 -0.28 -10.61 -3.53
CA THR A 54 0.91 -10.28 -4.33
C THR A 54 1.09 -8.77 -4.47
N GLU A 55 0.03 -8.03 -4.75
CA GLU A 55 0.13 -6.57 -4.89
C GLU A 55 0.36 -5.85 -3.55
N LEU A 56 -0.20 -6.35 -2.44
CA LEU A 56 0.13 -5.88 -1.09
C LEU A 56 1.63 -5.98 -0.82
N LYS A 57 2.24 -7.14 -1.09
CA LYS A 57 3.68 -7.35 -0.90
C LYS A 57 4.52 -6.41 -1.79
N ARG A 58 4.13 -6.20 -3.05
CA ARG A 58 4.83 -5.29 -3.96
C ARG A 58 4.74 -3.85 -3.48
N SER A 59 3.55 -3.40 -3.11
CA SER A 59 3.29 -2.02 -2.66
C SER A 59 4.02 -1.73 -1.35
N LEU A 60 4.01 -2.65 -0.39
CA LEU A 60 4.79 -2.52 0.85
C LEU A 60 6.30 -2.42 0.58
N ARG A 61 6.83 -3.22 -0.35
CA ARG A 61 8.25 -3.13 -0.74
C ARG A 61 8.60 -1.79 -1.38
N ARG A 62 7.74 -1.22 -2.23
CA ARG A 62 7.95 0.12 -2.81
C ARG A 62 8.03 1.18 -1.71
N LEU A 63 7.04 1.19 -0.82
CA LEU A 63 6.95 2.12 0.30
C LEU A 63 8.14 2.01 1.28
N GLN A 64 8.65 0.79 1.50
CA GLN A 64 9.83 0.56 2.34
C GLN A 64 11.15 0.93 1.63
N GLY A 65 11.30 0.53 0.36
CA GLY A 65 12.54 0.76 -0.40
C GLY A 65 12.89 2.25 -0.55
N ILE A 66 11.88 3.11 -0.79
CA ILE A 66 12.10 4.56 -0.81
C ILE A 66 12.48 5.09 0.58
N ARG A 67 11.86 4.59 1.65
CA ARG A 67 12.16 5.05 3.00
C ARG A 67 13.58 4.68 3.42
N ASP A 68 14.04 3.48 3.06
CA ASP A 68 15.41 3.04 3.26
C ASP A 68 16.40 3.88 2.43
N PHE A 69 16.02 4.28 1.21
CA PHE A 69 16.81 5.22 0.41
C PHE A 69 16.89 6.60 1.09
N LEU A 70 15.75 7.22 1.41
CA LEU A 70 15.69 8.56 2.02
C LEU A 70 16.42 8.61 3.37
N SER A 71 16.30 7.58 4.21
CA SER A 71 17.01 7.52 5.50
C SER A 71 18.54 7.39 5.37
N ARG A 72 19.04 6.90 4.24
CA ARG A 72 20.49 6.80 3.94
C ARG A 72 21.02 8.00 3.16
N SER A 73 20.14 8.79 2.55
CA SER A 73 20.50 9.92 1.69
C SER A 73 20.41 11.28 2.36
N LEU A 74 19.88 11.36 3.58
CA LEU A 74 19.86 12.58 4.38
C LEU A 74 21.10 12.60 5.31
N PRO A 75 21.86 13.71 5.36
CA PRO A 75 23.09 13.84 6.14
C PRO A 75 22.87 13.84 7.65
#